data_AF-A0A7C1YKL9-F1
#
_entry.id   AF-A0A7C1YKL9-F1
#
_cell.length_a   1.000
_cell.length_b   1.000
_cell.length_c   1.000
_cell.angle_alpha   90.00
_cell.angle_beta   90.00
_cell.angle_gamma   90.00
#
_symmetry.space_group_name_H-M   'P 1'
#
loop_
_entity.id
_entity.type
_entity.pdbx_description
1 polymer ?
#
loop_
_entity_poly.entity_id
_entity_poly.type
_entity_poly.pdbx_seq_one_letter_code
_entity_poly.pdbx_strand_id
1 'polypeptide(L)'
;MSVRSTKLYPVNIWGVNLTRKSGLLSLFFILSSLLSTMAFLALPCSAGEQGIKPQPQQKPVAEHELKHVVPFFPLPEEIELCGEPVPLQYRDVRERLEREFIISVYNHAQVYLWLKRKSRYFPHIDKRLKEEGLPDDLKYLAVAESDLMDYAYSPKGAAGHW
;
A
#
# COMPACT_ATOMS: atom_id res chain seq x y z
N MET A 1 31.20 25.33 21.27
CA MET A 1 31.14 25.05 19.81
C MET A 1 29.80 25.57 19.31
N SER A 2 29.84 26.46 18.32
CA SER A 2 28.72 27.29 17.85
C SER A 2 27.78 26.50 16.93
N VAL A 3 26.50 26.45 17.27
CA VAL A 3 25.44 25.84 16.45
C VAL A 3 25.11 26.81 15.31
N ARG A 4 25.50 26.46 14.07
CA ARG A 4 25.12 27.21 12.87
C ARG A 4 23.73 26.78 12.41
N SER A 5 22.84 27.76 12.40
CA SER A 5 21.53 27.77 11.75
C SER A 5 21.64 27.32 10.28
N THR A 6 20.96 26.23 9.91
CA THR A 6 20.77 25.82 8.52
C THR A 6 19.56 26.57 7.96
N LYS A 7 19.84 27.52 7.07
CA LYS A 7 18.84 28.24 6.27
C LYS A 7 18.04 27.26 5.42
N LEU A 8 16.71 27.36 5.50
CA LEU A 8 15.78 26.75 4.56
C LEU A 8 15.94 27.45 3.20
N TYR A 9 16.22 26.69 2.15
CA TYR A 9 16.22 27.19 0.78
C TYR A 9 14.84 26.97 0.15
N PRO A 10 14.27 27.95 -0.57
CA PRO A 10 12.99 27.78 -1.25
C PRO A 10 13.14 26.82 -2.45
N VAL A 11 12.22 25.85 -2.52
CA VAL A 11 12.09 24.92 -3.64
C VAL A 11 11.23 25.59 -4.72
N ASN A 12 11.86 26.01 -5.82
CA ASN A 12 11.19 26.58 -6.99
C ASN A 12 10.59 25.45 -7.84
N ILE A 13 9.28 25.23 -7.71
CA ILE A 13 8.51 24.37 -8.60
C ILE A 13 7.53 25.29 -9.35
N TRP A 14 7.76 25.47 -10.66
CA TRP A 14 7.01 26.29 -11.63
C TRP A 14 7.21 27.81 -11.54
N GLY A 15 8.19 28.32 -12.29
CA GLY A 15 8.49 29.75 -12.47
C GLY A 15 7.33 30.59 -13.03
N VAL A 16 6.39 30.96 -12.17
CA VAL A 16 5.39 32.00 -12.42
C VAL A 16 5.50 33.05 -11.32
N ASN A 17 6.01 34.22 -11.67
CA ASN A 17 5.97 35.41 -10.82
C ASN A 17 4.54 35.95 -10.79
N LEU A 18 3.77 35.59 -9.77
CA LEU A 18 2.42 36.11 -9.58
C LEU A 18 2.45 37.36 -8.71
N THR A 19 2.79 38.49 -9.32
CA THR A 19 2.57 39.81 -8.70
C THR A 19 1.67 40.67 -9.57
N ARG A 20 0.54 41.09 -8.97
CA ARG A 20 -0.28 42.27 -9.34
C ARG A 20 -1.26 42.13 -10.52
N LYS A 21 -2.46 41.60 -10.21
CA LYS A 21 -3.83 42.05 -10.65
C LYS A 21 -4.87 40.96 -10.31
N SER A 22 -5.11 40.75 -9.01
CA SER A 22 -5.94 39.67 -8.44
C SER A 22 -7.41 40.03 -8.26
N GLY A 23 -8.01 40.75 -9.21
CA GLY A 23 -9.44 41.15 -9.17
C GLY A 23 -10.24 40.65 -10.37
N LEU A 24 -9.74 40.90 -11.58
CA LEU A 24 -10.44 40.53 -12.83
C LEU A 24 -10.50 39.02 -13.06
N LEU A 25 -9.46 38.27 -12.68
CA LEU A 25 -9.42 36.82 -12.86
C LEU A 25 -10.43 36.10 -11.95
N SER A 26 -10.63 36.60 -10.72
CA SER A 26 -11.63 36.05 -9.79
C SER A 26 -13.06 36.26 -10.31
N LEU A 27 -13.35 37.43 -10.89
CA LEU A 27 -14.64 37.67 -11.55
C LEU A 27 -14.88 36.74 -12.74
N PHE A 28 -13.84 36.45 -13.54
CA PHE A 28 -13.95 35.49 -14.65
C PHE A 28 -14.31 34.07 -14.18
N PHE A 29 -13.67 33.59 -13.09
CA PHE A 29 -14.00 32.28 -12.53
C PHE A 29 -15.42 32.23 -11.95
N ILE A 30 -15.86 33.27 -11.23
CA ILE A 30 -17.21 33.33 -10.65
C ILE A 30 -18.29 33.43 -11.75
N LEU A 31 -18.06 34.22 -12.81
CA LEU A 31 -19.01 34.36 -13.92
C LEU A 31 -19.14 33.06 -14.74
N SER A 32 -18.04 32.32 -14.92
CA SER A 32 -18.05 31.02 -15.61
C SER A 32 -18.82 29.93 -14.85
N SER A 33 -18.76 29.96 -13.52
CA SER A 33 -19.52 29.07 -12.62
C SER A 33 -21.03 29.32 -12.74
N LEU A 34 -21.45 30.59 -12.75
CA LEU A 34 -22.87 30.97 -12.83
C LEU A 34 -23.52 30.64 -14.19
N LEU A 35 -22.75 30.72 -15.29
CA LEU A 35 -23.26 30.41 -16.63
C LEU A 35 -23.46 28.90 -16.84
N SER A 36 -22.66 28.05 -16.17
CA SER A 36 -22.77 26.60 -16.26
C SER A 36 -23.96 26.04 -15.47
N THR A 37 -24.36 26.67 -14.36
CA THR A 37 -25.51 26.23 -13.56
C THR A 37 -26.87 26.51 -14.19
N MET A 38 -26.96 27.51 -15.09
CA MET A 38 -28.20 27.82 -15.81
C MET A 38 -28.51 26.86 -16.96
N ALA A 39 -27.54 26.05 -17.40
CA ALA A 39 -27.72 25.06 -18.46
C ALA A 39 -28.38 23.75 -17.98
N PHE A 40 -28.48 23.50 -16.67
CA PHE A 40 -29.08 22.27 -16.11
C PHE A 40 -30.58 22.38 -15.78
N LEU A 41 -31.19 23.57 -15.88
CA LEU A 41 -32.61 23.81 -15.57
C LEU A 41 -33.54 23.76 -16.81
N ALA A 42 -33.01 23.41 -17.99
CA ALA A 42 -33.77 23.42 -19.24
C ALA A 42 -33.73 22.08 -20.01
N LEU A 43 -33.68 20.95 -19.29
CA LEU A 43 -34.02 19.66 -19.91
C LEU A 43 -35.53 19.42 -19.77
N PRO A 44 -36.32 19.51 -20.86
CA PRO A 44 -37.68 18.97 -20.84
C PRO A 44 -37.57 17.46 -20.64
N CYS A 45 -38.09 16.98 -19.51
CA CYS A 45 -38.33 15.57 -19.26
C CYS A 45 -39.34 15.07 -20.30
N SER A 46 -38.86 14.64 -21.47
CA SER A 46 -39.68 13.95 -22.44
C SER A 46 -39.85 12.53 -21.92
N ALA A 47 -40.95 12.31 -21.20
CA ALA A 47 -41.45 11.01 -20.84
C ALA A 47 -41.82 10.27 -22.15
N GLY A 48 -40.84 9.62 -22.75
CA GLY A 48 -41.08 8.63 -23.79
C GLY A 48 -41.67 7.39 -23.13
N GLU A 49 -42.97 7.17 -23.28
CA GLU A 49 -43.61 5.86 -23.09
C GLU A 49 -43.03 4.88 -24.12
N GLN A 50 -41.89 4.27 -23.77
CA GLN A 50 -41.45 3.03 -24.40
C GLN A 50 -42.17 1.91 -23.66
N GLY A 51 -43.22 1.39 -24.30
CA GLY A 51 -44.02 0.28 -23.79
C GLY A 51 -43.13 -0.85 -23.28
N ILE A 52 -43.29 -1.16 -21.99
CA ILE A 52 -42.64 -2.28 -21.32
C ILE A 52 -43.16 -3.56 -22.00
N LYS A 53 -42.38 -4.12 -22.94
CA LYS A 53 -42.58 -5.50 -23.36
C LYS A 53 -42.24 -6.39 -22.16
N PRO A 54 -43.13 -7.29 -21.74
CA PRO A 54 -42.82 -8.20 -20.64
C PRO A 54 -41.58 -9.02 -21.02
N GLN A 55 -40.50 -8.80 -20.29
CA GLN A 55 -39.32 -9.65 -20.38
C GLN A 55 -39.68 -11.05 -19.86
N PRO A 56 -39.15 -12.13 -20.47
CA PRO A 56 -39.31 -13.47 -19.94
C PRO A 56 -38.83 -13.51 -18.49
N GLN A 57 -39.68 -14.05 -17.62
CA GLN A 57 -39.44 -14.23 -16.19
C GLN A 57 -38.05 -14.84 -15.97
N GLN A 58 -37.12 -14.04 -15.46
CA GLN A 58 -35.86 -14.54 -14.94
C GLN A 58 -36.20 -15.48 -13.77
N LYS A 59 -35.80 -16.75 -13.89
CA LYS A 59 -35.77 -17.69 -12.75
C LYS A 59 -35.16 -16.98 -11.54
N PRO A 60 -35.64 -17.23 -10.31
CA PRO A 60 -35.03 -16.63 -9.14
C PRO A 60 -33.53 -16.92 -9.20
N VAL A 61 -32.74 -15.84 -9.19
CA VAL A 61 -31.29 -15.94 -9.09
C VAL A 61 -31.06 -16.74 -7.82
N ALA A 62 -30.60 -17.98 -7.98
CA ALA A 62 -30.25 -18.82 -6.86
C ALA A 62 -29.29 -18.00 -6.01
N GLU A 63 -29.69 -17.75 -4.77
CA GLU A 63 -28.86 -17.15 -3.75
C GLU A 63 -27.63 -18.05 -3.65
N HIS A 64 -26.54 -17.62 -4.30
CA HIS A 64 -25.27 -18.30 -4.19
C HIS A 64 -24.85 -18.06 -2.75
N GLU A 65 -25.11 -19.03 -1.87
CA GLU A 65 -24.51 -19.08 -0.54
C GLU A 65 -23.00 -19.10 -0.73
N LEU A 66 -22.40 -17.92 -0.82
CA LEU A 66 -20.97 -17.74 -0.71
C LEU A 66 -20.62 -18.08 0.74
N LYS A 67 -20.42 -19.37 1.01
CA LYS A 67 -19.62 -19.81 2.15
C LYS A 67 -18.23 -19.23 1.95
N HIS A 68 -18.04 -17.99 2.43
CA HIS A 68 -16.72 -17.38 2.59
C HIS A 68 -16.01 -18.18 3.69
N VAL A 69 -15.49 -19.35 3.31
CA VAL A 69 -14.57 -20.11 4.15
C VAL A 69 -13.25 -19.37 4.04
N VAL A 70 -12.90 -18.64 5.10
CA VAL A 70 -11.56 -18.10 5.25
C VAL A 70 -10.61 -19.30 5.25
N PRO A 71 -9.68 -19.42 4.28
CA PRO A 71 -8.84 -20.61 4.15
C PRO A 71 -7.85 -20.67 5.31
N PHE A 72 -7.81 -21.81 6.00
CA PHE A 72 -6.81 -22.07 7.04
C PHE A 72 -5.51 -22.60 6.42
N PHE A 73 -4.38 -22.09 6.90
CA PHE A 73 -3.04 -22.53 6.48
C PHE A 73 -2.30 -23.07 7.69
N PRO A 74 -1.95 -24.38 7.73
CA PRO A 74 -1.21 -24.94 8.84
C PRO A 74 0.25 -24.47 8.81
N LEU A 75 0.83 -24.25 9.99
CA LEU A 75 2.26 -24.02 10.13
C LEU A 75 3.02 -25.34 9.84
N PRO A 76 4.15 -25.31 9.11
CA PRO A 76 5.01 -26.48 8.95
C PRO A 76 5.47 -27.08 10.28
N GLU A 77 5.69 -28.40 10.30
CA GLU A 77 6.16 -29.11 11.50
C GLU A 77 7.63 -28.78 11.84
N GLU A 78 8.43 -28.51 10.81
CA GLU A 78 9.86 -28.20 10.89
C GLU A 78 10.17 -26.98 10.01
N ILE A 79 10.98 -26.06 10.54
CA ILE A 79 11.44 -24.84 9.87
C ILE A 79 12.89 -24.60 10.30
N GLU A 80 13.72 -24.15 9.37
CA GLU A 80 15.10 -23.75 9.63
C GLU A 80 15.28 -22.27 9.28
N LEU A 81 16.21 -21.61 9.98
CA LEU A 81 16.67 -20.26 9.66
C LEU A 81 18.19 -20.23 9.76
N CYS A 82 18.87 -19.87 8.68
CA CYS A 82 20.34 -19.83 8.62
C CYS A 82 20.99 -21.21 8.87
N GLY A 83 20.31 -22.29 8.50
CA GLY A 83 20.76 -23.67 8.72
C GLY A 83 20.57 -24.19 10.14
N GLU A 84 19.94 -23.42 11.02
CA GLU A 84 19.62 -23.84 12.39
C GLU A 84 18.12 -24.13 12.51
N PRO A 85 17.72 -25.24 13.15
CA PRO A 85 16.31 -25.56 13.35
C PRO A 85 15.66 -24.57 14.32
N VAL A 86 14.50 -24.04 13.93
CA VAL A 86 13.68 -23.20 14.81
C VAL A 86 13.09 -24.11 15.90
N PRO A 87 13.22 -23.76 17.19
CA PRO A 87 12.86 -24.67 18.27
C PRO A 87 11.34 -24.67 18.55
N LEU A 88 10.56 -25.23 17.63
CA LEU A 88 9.09 -25.28 17.66
C LEU A 88 8.52 -26.22 18.75
N GLN A 89 9.38 -26.92 19.49
CA GLN A 89 9.01 -27.63 20.72
C GLN A 89 8.66 -26.67 21.87
N TYR A 90 9.19 -25.45 21.85
CA TYR A 90 8.84 -24.43 22.83
C TYR A 90 7.55 -23.75 22.41
N ARG A 91 6.55 -23.79 23.31
CA ARG A 91 5.19 -23.31 23.03
C ARG A 91 5.18 -21.82 22.67
N ASP A 92 5.93 -21.01 23.40
CA ASP A 92 6.03 -19.56 23.17
C ASP A 92 6.67 -19.23 21.81
N VAL A 93 7.68 -19.99 21.38
CA VAL A 93 8.29 -19.84 20.05
C VAL A 93 7.28 -20.19 18.96
N ARG A 94 6.58 -21.31 19.10
CA ARG A 94 5.53 -21.74 18.17
C ARG A 94 4.40 -20.72 18.05
N GLU A 95 3.87 -20.25 19.18
CA GLU A 95 2.77 -19.27 19.23
C GLU A 95 3.18 -17.94 18.57
N ARG A 96 4.42 -17.49 18.80
CA ARG A 96 4.94 -16.26 18.16
C ARG A 96 5.09 -16.42 16.65
N LEU A 97 5.64 -17.55 16.20
CA LEU A 97 5.80 -17.81 14.78
C LEU A 97 4.44 -17.95 14.08
N GLU A 98 3.51 -18.67 14.70
CA GLU A 98 2.15 -18.84 14.22
C GLU A 98 1.42 -17.49 14.08
N ARG A 99 1.57 -16.61 15.08
CA ARG A 99 1.03 -15.23 15.01
C ARG A 99 1.55 -14.48 13.79
N GLU A 100 2.87 -14.43 13.58
CA GLU A 100 3.47 -13.70 12.46
C GLU A 100 3.10 -14.33 11.10
N PHE A 101 3.04 -15.65 11.05
CA PHE A 101 2.61 -16.39 9.86
C PHE A 101 1.17 -16.05 9.48
N ILE A 102 0.24 -16.09 10.44
CA ILE A 102 -1.17 -15.74 10.23
C ILE A 102 -1.29 -14.29 9.76
N ILE A 103 -0.62 -13.33 10.42
CA ILE A 103 -0.63 -11.91 10.01
C ILE A 103 -0.16 -11.76 8.57
N SER A 104 0.92 -12.45 8.19
CA SER A 104 1.50 -12.38 6.85
C SER A 104 0.55 -12.99 5.81
N VAL A 105 0.00 -14.18 6.09
CA VAL A 105 -0.85 -14.91 5.16
C VAL A 105 -2.18 -14.19 4.91
N TYR A 106 -2.75 -13.50 5.90
CA TYR A 106 -3.97 -12.72 5.67
C TYR A 106 -3.73 -11.29 5.20
N ASN A 107 -2.49 -10.80 5.21
CA ASN A 107 -2.12 -9.48 4.69
C ASN A 107 -1.51 -9.57 3.28
N HIS A 108 -2.32 -10.00 2.32
CA HIS A 108 -1.89 -10.19 0.93
C HIS A 108 -1.32 -8.92 0.28
N ALA A 109 -1.85 -7.75 0.63
CA ALA A 109 -1.36 -6.48 0.10
C ALA A 109 0.10 -6.24 0.53
N GLN A 110 0.41 -6.47 1.80
CA GLN A 110 1.77 -6.33 2.31
C GLN A 110 2.72 -7.35 1.69
N VAL A 111 2.32 -8.63 1.62
CA VAL A 111 3.12 -9.67 0.96
C VAL A 111 3.42 -9.30 -0.50
N TYR A 112 2.42 -8.80 -1.23
CA TYR A 112 2.62 -8.33 -2.60
C TYR A 112 3.64 -7.18 -2.69
N LEU A 113 3.61 -6.24 -1.73
CA LEU A 113 4.60 -5.16 -1.65
C LEU A 113 6.00 -5.70 -1.35
N TRP A 114 6.16 -6.66 -0.44
CA TRP A 114 7.44 -7.34 -0.21
C TRP A 114 7.95 -7.99 -1.49
N LEU A 115 7.11 -8.72 -2.22
CA LEU A 115 7.46 -9.37 -3.47
C LEU A 115 7.88 -8.37 -4.57
N LYS A 116 7.33 -7.17 -4.59
CA LYS A 116 7.75 -6.10 -5.51
C LYS A 116 9.06 -5.43 -5.10
N ARG A 117 9.29 -5.23 -3.80
CA ARG A 117 10.52 -4.62 -3.28
C ARG A 117 11.70 -5.58 -3.31
N LYS A 118 11.47 -6.88 -3.11
CA LYS A 118 12.54 -7.89 -3.09
C LYS A 118 13.41 -7.83 -4.35
N SER A 119 12.82 -7.63 -5.53
CA SER A 119 13.56 -7.59 -6.79
C SER A 119 14.53 -6.42 -6.88
N ARG A 120 14.29 -5.35 -6.11
CA ARG A 120 15.19 -4.21 -6.01
C ARG A 120 16.31 -4.47 -5.00
N TYR A 121 15.99 -4.99 -3.82
CA TYR A 121 16.93 -4.99 -2.69
C TYR A 121 17.66 -6.32 -2.46
N PHE A 122 17.02 -7.47 -2.73
CA PHE A 122 17.65 -8.77 -2.49
C PHE A 122 18.96 -8.94 -3.27
N PRO A 123 19.09 -8.54 -4.55
CA PRO A 123 20.38 -8.66 -5.25
C PRO A 123 21.54 -7.93 -4.55
N HIS A 124 21.26 -6.81 -3.88
CA HIS A 124 22.26 -6.07 -3.11
C HIS A 124 22.59 -6.76 -1.78
N ILE A 125 21.56 -7.21 -1.06
CA ILE A 125 21.70 -7.93 0.21
C ILE A 125 22.46 -9.24 -0.01
N ASP A 126 22.04 -10.04 -0.99
CA ASP A 126 22.62 -11.34 -1.34
C ASP A 126 24.11 -11.21 -1.70
N LYS A 127 24.46 -10.19 -2.50
CA LYS A 127 25.84 -9.90 -2.84
C LYS A 127 26.66 -9.60 -1.58
N ARG A 128 26.14 -8.77 -0.69
CA ARG A 128 26.85 -8.38 0.55
C ARG A 128 26.99 -9.55 1.52
N LEU A 129 25.93 -10.34 1.72
CA LEU A 129 25.97 -11.55 2.54
C LEU A 129 27.03 -12.53 2.03
N LYS A 130 27.08 -12.74 0.71
CA LYS A 130 28.08 -13.61 0.10
C LYS A 130 29.51 -13.08 0.25
N GLU A 131 29.73 -11.78 0.09
CA GLU A 131 31.04 -11.15 0.31
C GLU A 131 31.53 -11.32 1.76
N GLU A 132 30.61 -11.29 2.73
CA GLU A 132 30.89 -11.46 4.15
C GLU A 132 30.86 -12.93 4.62
N GLY A 133 30.55 -13.87 3.72
CA GLY A 133 30.43 -15.29 4.07
C GLY A 133 29.27 -15.61 5.01
N LEU A 134 28.21 -14.80 4.99
CA LEU A 134 27.03 -14.93 5.85
C LEU A 134 25.93 -15.79 5.19
N PRO A 135 25.06 -16.45 5.99
CA PRO A 135 23.93 -17.22 5.47
C PRO A 135 22.96 -16.36 4.65
N ASP A 136 22.49 -16.93 3.54
CA ASP A 136 21.58 -16.27 2.60
C ASP A 136 20.23 -15.89 3.26
N ASP A 137 19.74 -16.74 4.16
CA ASP A 137 18.46 -16.56 4.86
C ASP A 137 18.38 -15.27 5.69
N LEU A 138 19.52 -14.69 6.08
CA LEU A 138 19.54 -13.43 6.83
C LEU A 138 18.83 -12.29 6.10
N LYS A 139 18.71 -12.34 4.77
CA LYS A 139 17.97 -11.36 3.99
C LYS A 139 16.50 -11.23 4.42
N TYR A 140 15.92 -12.28 4.98
CA TYR A 140 14.52 -12.28 5.43
C TYR A 140 14.31 -11.45 6.71
N LEU A 141 15.37 -11.20 7.50
CA LEU A 141 15.30 -10.27 8.62
C LEU A 141 15.01 -8.84 8.15
N ALA A 142 15.58 -8.42 7.03
CA ALA A 142 15.28 -7.12 6.44
C ALA A 142 13.80 -6.96 6.05
N VAL A 143 13.13 -8.07 5.70
CA VAL A 143 11.67 -8.07 5.45
C VAL A 143 10.91 -7.91 6.77
N ALA A 144 11.28 -8.68 7.80
CA ALA A 144 10.60 -8.67 9.09
C ALA A 144 10.77 -7.34 9.87
N GLU A 145 11.92 -6.69 9.77
CA GLU A 145 12.24 -5.49 10.55
C GLU A 145 11.76 -4.18 9.91
N SER A 146 11.80 -4.09 8.57
CA SER A 146 11.58 -2.82 7.86
C SER A 146 10.62 -2.90 6.69
N ASP A 147 10.08 -4.08 6.37
CA ASP A 147 9.35 -4.35 5.13
C ASP A 147 10.15 -4.02 3.85
N LEU A 148 11.50 -3.96 3.92
CA LEU A 148 12.37 -3.45 2.85
C LEU A 148 12.08 -1.98 2.48
N MET A 149 11.74 -1.14 3.45
CA MET A 149 11.48 0.30 3.24
C MET A 149 12.75 1.12 3.44
N ASP A 150 13.09 2.00 2.48
CA ASP A 150 14.29 2.86 2.56
C ASP A 150 14.22 3.83 3.76
N TYR A 151 13.00 4.22 4.15
CA TYR A 151 12.71 5.24 5.16
C TYR A 151 12.18 4.65 6.47
N ALA A 152 12.34 3.34 6.68
CA ALA A 152 12.03 2.74 7.98
C ALA A 152 12.92 3.38 9.06
N TYR A 153 12.30 3.76 10.18
CA TYR A 153 12.98 4.37 11.31
C TYR A 153 12.33 3.92 12.61
N SER A 154 13.13 3.43 13.54
CA SER A 154 12.66 3.04 14.88
C SER A 154 12.85 4.18 15.89
N PRO A 155 12.05 4.22 16.97
CA PRO A 155 12.25 5.18 18.07
C PRO A 155 13.63 5.08 18.74
N LYS A 156 14.33 3.95 18.57
CA LYS A 156 15.66 3.69 19.13
C LYS A 156 16.81 4.05 18.18
N GLY A 157 16.50 4.59 17.00
CA GLY A 157 17.50 5.09 16.05
C GLY A 157 17.95 4.12 14.96
N ALA A 158 17.45 2.87 14.94
CA ALA A 158 17.63 1.99 13.77
C ALA A 158 16.94 2.56 12.53
N ALA A 159 17.57 2.50 11.36
CA ALA A 159 17.11 3.12 10.13
C ALA A 159 17.46 2.31 8.87
N GLY A 160 16.61 2.36 7.85
CA GLY A 160 16.81 1.70 6.57
C GLY A 160 16.27 0.27 6.53
N HIS A 161 16.73 -0.52 5.57
CA HIS A 161 16.20 -1.87 5.34
C HIS A 161 16.56 -2.88 6.44
N TRP A 162 17.77 -2.75 6.97
CA TRP A 162 18.31 -3.60 8.02
C TRP A 162 19.51 -2.91 8.66
#